data_AF-A0AAC9SSX0-F1
#
_entry.id   AF-A0AAC9SSX0-F1
#
_cell.length_a   1.000
_cell.length_b   1.000
_cell.length_c   1.000
_cell.angle_alpha   90.00
_cell.angle_beta   90.00
_cell.angle_gamma   90.00
#
_symmetry.space_group_name_H-M   'P 1'
#
loop_
_entity.id
_entity.type
_entity.pdbx_description
1 polymer ?
#
loop_
_entity_poly.entity_id
_entity_poly.type
_entity_poly.pdbx_seq_one_letter_code
_entity_poly.pdbx_strand_id
1 'polypeptide(L)'
;MIRMVMRAVPLALLTLSACAGQYHPPVIRYDDAVEARRQPDPPKPVQIVEVPKILPLPGQLKPLPSRRTVHPAPEVADPAARVIQANLAARIQPTRAGFINAVQVYPYSPGALYQVYTSPGEITDIMLQKGEKLVGSGPVAAGDTVRWIIGDTESGAGATKRIHIELPRVLWRQKDP
;
A
#
# COMPACT_ATOMS: atom_id res chain seq x y z
N MET A 1 104.62 -17.93 -31.81
CA MET A 1 103.56 -18.95 -31.87
C MET A 1 102.50 -18.69 -30.78
N ILE A 2 102.10 -17.44 -30.48
CA ILE A 2 101.04 -16.68 -31.18
C ILE A 2 100.54 -17.43 -32.42
N ARG A 3 99.39 -18.13 -32.33
CA ARG A 3 98.36 -18.25 -33.40
C ARG A 3 97.25 -19.30 -33.19
N MET A 4 97.38 -20.29 -32.30
CA MET A 4 96.47 -21.46 -32.40
C MET A 4 95.27 -21.50 -31.43
N VAL A 5 95.31 -20.81 -30.29
CA VAL A 5 94.23 -20.95 -29.27
C VAL A 5 93.04 -20.01 -29.52
N MET A 6 93.22 -19.01 -30.39
CA MET A 6 92.19 -18.01 -30.76
C MET A 6 91.48 -18.37 -32.07
N ARG A 7 91.07 -19.64 -32.25
CA ARG A 7 90.30 -20.06 -33.44
C ARG A 7 89.13 -21.02 -33.18
N ALA A 8 88.97 -21.57 -31.97
CA ALA A 8 87.90 -22.54 -31.70
C ALA A 8 86.67 -21.95 -30.98
N VAL A 9 86.74 -20.71 -30.50
CA VAL A 9 85.63 -20.09 -29.76
C VAL A 9 84.54 -19.42 -30.63
N PRO A 10 84.78 -18.93 -31.88
CA PRO A 10 83.71 -18.22 -32.58
C PRO A 10 82.69 -19.17 -33.25
N LEU A 11 82.96 -20.49 -33.28
CA LEU A 11 82.08 -21.44 -33.97
C LEU A 11 80.91 -21.96 -33.09
N ALA A 12 80.98 -21.76 -31.77
CA ALA A 12 79.92 -22.20 -30.85
C ALA A 12 78.80 -21.17 -30.63
N LEU A 13 78.92 -19.96 -31.20
CA LEU A 13 77.93 -18.87 -31.02
C LEU A 13 76.96 -18.71 -32.20
N LEU A 14 77.10 -19.51 -33.27
CA LEU A 14 76.26 -19.39 -34.48
C LEU A 14 74.99 -20.27 -34.47
N THR A 15 74.80 -21.14 -33.47
CA THR A 15 73.65 -22.08 -33.44
C THR A 15 72.40 -21.56 -32.74
N LEU A 16 72.40 -20.32 -32.23
CA LEU A 16 71.24 -19.73 -31.52
C LEU A 16 70.42 -18.72 -32.36
N SER A 17 70.75 -18.52 -33.64
CA SER A 17 70.14 -17.49 -34.50
C SER A 17 68.92 -17.97 -35.31
N ALA A 18 68.10 -18.89 -34.79
CA ALA A 18 66.99 -19.43 -35.57
C ALA A 18 65.71 -19.70 -34.75
N CYS A 19 65.22 -18.72 -34.00
CA CYS A 19 63.86 -18.75 -33.42
C CYS A 19 63.26 -17.35 -33.30
N ALA A 20 63.08 -16.63 -34.40
CA ALA A 20 62.19 -15.47 -34.46
C ALA A 20 61.66 -15.28 -35.89
N GLY A 21 60.93 -16.28 -36.40
CA GLY A 21 60.09 -16.07 -37.57
C GLY A 21 58.96 -15.12 -37.21
N GLN A 22 58.94 -13.93 -37.79
CA GLN A 22 57.83 -12.98 -37.64
C GLN A 22 56.57 -13.58 -38.27
N TYR A 23 55.72 -14.18 -37.45
CA TYR A 23 54.39 -14.60 -37.84
C TYR A 23 53.47 -13.38 -37.82
N HIS A 24 53.18 -12.83 -39.00
CA HIS A 24 52.10 -11.86 -39.18
C HIS A 24 50.82 -12.64 -39.49
N PRO A 25 49.89 -12.81 -38.53
CA PRO A 25 48.60 -13.40 -38.82
C PRO A 25 47.89 -12.54 -39.88
N PRO A 26 47.19 -13.16 -40.85
CA PRO A 26 46.43 -12.40 -41.84
C PRO A 26 45.39 -11.55 -41.12
N VAL A 27 45.28 -10.29 -41.52
CA VAL A 27 44.29 -9.37 -40.94
C VAL A 27 42.93 -9.79 -41.49
N ILE A 28 42.18 -10.56 -40.70
CA ILE A 28 40.80 -10.94 -41.03
C ILE A 28 39.97 -9.66 -40.92
N ARG A 29 39.38 -9.21 -42.03
CA ARG A 29 38.41 -8.13 -42.02
C ARG A 29 37.15 -8.66 -41.32
N TYR A 30 36.86 -8.15 -40.13
CA TYR A 30 35.60 -8.45 -39.45
C TYR A 30 34.47 -7.72 -40.17
N ASP A 31 33.36 -8.43 -40.39
CA ASP A 31 32.13 -7.82 -40.87
C ASP A 31 31.54 -6.90 -39.79
N ASP A 32 30.72 -5.94 -40.21
CA ASP A 32 30.07 -5.00 -39.30
C ASP A 32 29.19 -5.78 -38.30
N ALA A 33 29.62 -5.81 -37.04
CA ALA A 33 28.91 -6.53 -35.99
C ALA A 33 27.56 -5.85 -35.73
N VAL A 34 26.47 -6.53 -36.06
CA VAL A 34 25.12 -6.08 -35.75
C VAL A 34 24.90 -6.19 -34.23
N GLU A 35 24.37 -5.13 -33.60
CA GLU A 35 24.03 -5.15 -32.18
C GLU A 35 23.09 -6.32 -31.85
N ALA A 36 23.53 -7.21 -30.97
CA ALA A 36 22.70 -8.29 -30.47
C ALA A 36 21.51 -7.71 -29.69
N ARG A 37 20.32 -7.76 -30.27
CA ARG A 37 19.07 -7.44 -29.56
C ARG A 37 18.56 -8.71 -28.88
N ARG A 38 18.19 -8.60 -27.60
CA ARG A 38 17.59 -9.72 -26.86
C ARG A 38 16.26 -10.08 -27.51
N GLN A 39 16.23 -11.22 -28.21
CA GLN A 39 14.98 -11.81 -28.69
C GLN A 39 14.15 -12.23 -27.46
N PRO A 40 12.85 -11.91 -27.40
CA PRO A 40 11.99 -12.40 -26.34
C PRO A 40 11.95 -13.94 -26.37
N ASP A 41 12.05 -14.56 -25.20
CA ASP A 41 11.96 -16.01 -25.08
C ASP A 41 10.63 -16.52 -25.63
N PRO A 42 10.63 -17.65 -26.36
CA PRO A 42 9.40 -18.23 -26.88
C PRO A 42 8.43 -18.55 -25.72
N PRO A 43 7.13 -18.30 -25.90
CA PRO A 43 6.14 -18.54 -24.86
C PRO A 43 6.13 -20.04 -24.50
N LYS A 44 6.21 -20.33 -23.19
CA LYS A 44 6.15 -21.72 -22.70
C LYS A 44 4.82 -22.36 -23.11
N PRO A 45 4.81 -23.64 -23.51
CA PRO A 45 3.58 -24.33 -23.87
C PRO A 45 2.62 -24.36 -22.67
N VAL A 46 1.42 -23.83 -22.86
CA VAL A 46 0.36 -23.84 -21.84
C VAL A 46 -0.33 -25.20 -21.89
N GLN A 47 -0.16 -25.99 -20.84
CA GLN A 47 -0.91 -27.23 -20.65
C GLN A 47 -2.21 -26.91 -19.90
N ILE A 48 -3.35 -27.06 -20.57
CA ILE A 48 -4.67 -26.87 -19.97
C ILE A 48 -5.00 -28.17 -19.21
N VAL A 49 -4.80 -28.15 -17.89
CA VAL A 49 -5.22 -29.24 -17.02
C VAL A 49 -6.67 -28.95 -16.62
N GLU A 50 -7.60 -29.77 -17.09
CA GLU A 50 -9.00 -29.66 -16.68
C GLU A 50 -9.13 -30.01 -15.19
N VAL A 51 -9.64 -29.06 -14.41
CA VAL A 51 -9.95 -29.28 -13.00
C VAL A 51 -11.18 -30.19 -12.93
N PRO A 52 -11.10 -31.34 -12.26
CA PRO A 52 -12.23 -32.25 -12.15
C PRO A 52 -13.38 -31.54 -11.41
N LYS A 53 -14.51 -31.37 -12.12
CA LYS A 53 -15.73 -30.81 -11.55
C LYS A 53 -16.41 -31.89 -10.71
N ILE A 54 -16.34 -31.73 -9.40
CA ILE A 54 -16.98 -32.66 -8.45
C ILE A 54 -18.49 -32.56 -8.64
N LEU A 55 -19.11 -33.63 -9.14
CA LEU A 55 -20.56 -33.73 -9.22
C LEU A 55 -21.09 -34.21 -7.87
N PRO A 56 -22.10 -33.55 -7.29
CA PRO A 56 -22.71 -34.03 -6.06
C PRO A 56 -23.39 -35.37 -6.34
N LEU A 57 -23.05 -36.38 -5.54
CA LEU A 57 -23.72 -37.68 -5.55
C LEU A 57 -25.15 -37.52 -5.00
N PRO A 58 -26.12 -38.34 -5.45
CA PRO A 58 -27.47 -38.33 -4.92
C PRO A 58 -27.47 -38.47 -3.39
N GLY A 59 -28.17 -37.58 -2.70
CA GLY A 59 -28.29 -37.61 -1.23
C GLY A 59 -27.19 -36.86 -0.44
N GLN A 60 -26.22 -36.21 -1.10
CA GLN A 60 -25.19 -35.41 -0.40
C GLN A 60 -25.66 -34.02 0.03
N LEU A 61 -26.72 -33.48 -0.58
CA LEU A 61 -27.20 -32.13 -0.29
C LEU A 61 -28.26 -32.17 0.82
N LYS A 62 -27.98 -31.47 1.93
CA LYS A 62 -28.99 -31.22 2.97
C LYS A 62 -30.09 -30.33 2.36
N PRO A 63 -31.38 -30.66 2.51
CA PRO A 63 -32.46 -29.79 2.04
C PRO A 63 -32.33 -28.44 2.74
N LEU A 64 -32.33 -27.37 1.95
CA LEU A 64 -32.43 -26.03 2.49
C LEU A 64 -33.74 -25.93 3.29
N PRO A 65 -33.73 -25.28 4.45
CA PRO A 65 -34.97 -25.01 5.16
C PRO A 65 -35.92 -24.30 4.19
N SER A 66 -37.14 -24.81 4.06
CA SER A 66 -38.17 -24.21 3.22
C SER A 66 -38.22 -22.70 3.48
N ARG A 67 -38.25 -21.86 2.45
CA ARG A 67 -38.34 -20.38 2.58
C ARG A 67 -39.45 -19.91 3.54
N ARG A 68 -40.44 -20.78 3.77
CA ARG A 68 -41.55 -20.65 4.72
C ARG A 68 -41.15 -20.70 6.21
N THR A 69 -39.99 -21.25 6.59
CA THR A 69 -39.51 -21.28 7.98
C THR A 69 -38.60 -20.11 8.34
N VAL A 70 -38.25 -19.26 7.37
CA VAL A 70 -37.56 -17.99 7.62
C VAL A 70 -38.58 -16.89 7.45
N HIS A 71 -39.51 -16.76 8.39
CA HIS A 71 -40.14 -15.46 8.56
C HIS A 71 -39.03 -14.51 9.01
N PRO A 72 -38.74 -13.42 8.27
CA PRO A 72 -37.87 -12.39 8.80
C PRO A 72 -38.48 -11.96 10.13
N ALA A 73 -37.62 -11.81 11.14
CA ALA A 73 -38.08 -11.36 12.45
C ALA A 73 -38.93 -10.09 12.24
N PRO A 74 -40.12 -10.00 12.85
CA PRO A 74 -40.98 -8.83 12.69
C PRO A 74 -40.22 -7.58 13.12
N GLU A 75 -40.29 -6.55 12.28
CA GLU A 75 -39.68 -5.26 12.55
C GLU A 75 -40.29 -4.66 13.83
N VAL A 76 -39.46 -4.02 14.67
CA VAL A 76 -39.94 -3.40 15.92
C VAL A 76 -40.97 -2.31 15.57
N ALA A 77 -42.18 -2.44 16.12
CA ALA A 77 -43.29 -1.55 15.78
C ALA A 77 -43.02 -0.08 16.14
N ASP A 78 -42.34 0.18 17.26
CA ASP A 78 -42.00 1.53 17.71
C ASP A 78 -40.90 2.17 16.83
N PRO A 79 -41.19 3.27 16.11
CA PRO A 79 -40.21 3.97 15.29
C PRO A 79 -39.00 4.49 16.07
N ALA A 80 -39.18 4.94 17.32
CA ALA A 80 -38.07 5.48 18.12
C ALA A 80 -37.07 4.38 18.46
N ALA A 81 -37.56 3.22 18.92
CA ALA A 81 -36.73 2.04 19.16
C ALA A 81 -35.95 1.61 17.91
N ARG A 82 -36.53 1.68 16.71
CA ARG A 82 -35.83 1.36 15.46
C ARG A 82 -34.65 2.28 15.18
N VAL A 83 -34.86 3.59 15.30
CA VAL A 83 -33.80 4.59 15.09
C VAL A 83 -32.68 4.43 16.10
N ILE A 84 -33.02 4.18 17.37
CA ILE A 84 -32.03 3.92 18.42
C ILE A 84 -31.19 2.68 18.08
N GLN A 85 -31.84 1.56 17.72
CA GLN A 85 -31.13 0.34 17.34
C GLN A 85 -30.22 0.54 16.13
N ALA A 86 -30.69 1.26 15.09
CA ALA A 86 -29.88 1.58 13.92
C ALA A 86 -28.66 2.44 14.29
N ASN A 87 -28.84 3.48 15.11
CA ASN A 87 -27.74 4.33 15.56
C ASN A 87 -26.73 3.58 16.44
N LEU A 88 -27.19 2.64 17.27
CA LEU A 88 -26.30 1.78 18.06
C LEU A 88 -25.50 0.83 17.17
N ALA A 89 -26.14 0.23 16.16
CA ALA A 89 -25.48 -0.66 15.21
C ALA A 89 -24.47 0.07 14.31
N ALA A 90 -24.75 1.32 13.93
CA ALA A 90 -23.86 2.14 13.12
C ALA A 90 -22.71 2.79 13.91
N ARG A 91 -22.74 2.73 15.25
CA ARG A 91 -21.77 3.41 16.12
C ARG A 91 -20.44 2.68 16.16
N ILE A 92 -19.38 3.40 15.83
CA ILE A 92 -17.99 2.96 15.96
C ILE A 92 -17.38 3.66 17.17
N GLN A 93 -17.02 2.86 18.17
CA GLN A 93 -16.36 3.32 19.38
C GLN A 93 -14.83 3.22 19.23
N PRO A 94 -14.07 4.08 19.91
CA PRO A 94 -12.62 3.95 19.95
C PRO A 94 -12.23 2.61 20.60
N THR A 95 -11.20 1.96 20.06
CA THR A 95 -10.71 0.69 20.58
C THR A 95 -9.22 0.81 20.82
N ARG A 96 -8.71 0.07 21.82
CA ARG A 96 -7.28 0.09 22.15
C ARG A 96 -6.37 -0.20 20.95
N ALA A 97 -6.81 -1.09 20.05
CA ALA A 97 -6.04 -1.46 18.86
C ALA A 97 -6.00 -0.36 17.77
N GLY A 98 -6.93 0.60 17.80
CA GLY A 98 -6.97 1.70 16.85
C GLY A 98 -6.15 2.91 17.25
N PHE A 99 -5.50 2.88 18.42
CA PHE A 99 -4.58 3.94 18.84
C PHE A 99 -3.19 3.72 18.24
N ILE A 100 -2.70 4.75 17.54
CA ILE A 100 -1.30 4.90 17.17
C ILE A 100 -0.79 6.08 17.99
N ASN A 101 0.01 5.81 19.03
CA ASN A 101 0.35 6.78 20.06
C ASN A 101 -0.91 7.39 20.70
N ALA A 102 -1.05 8.71 20.74
CA ALA A 102 -2.22 9.43 21.24
C ALA A 102 -3.31 9.66 20.18
N VAL A 103 -3.19 9.06 18.99
CA VAL A 103 -4.13 9.26 17.87
C VAL A 103 -5.01 8.03 17.70
N GLN A 104 -6.32 8.23 17.81
CA GLN A 104 -7.30 7.20 17.44
C GLN A 104 -7.56 7.25 15.93
N VAL A 105 -7.26 6.16 15.23
CA VAL A 105 -7.55 6.01 13.80
C VAL A 105 -8.89 5.33 13.61
N TYR A 106 -9.75 5.93 12.78
CA TYR A 106 -11.04 5.37 12.40
C TYR A 106 -11.03 4.94 10.93
N PRO A 107 -11.29 3.66 10.60
CA PRO A 107 -11.48 3.23 9.24
C PRO A 107 -12.83 3.76 8.71
N TYR A 108 -12.81 4.36 7.52
CA TYR A 108 -14.02 4.91 6.92
C TYR A 108 -14.97 3.81 6.45
N SER A 109 -16.22 3.89 6.92
CA SER A 109 -17.37 3.18 6.38
C SER A 109 -18.50 4.18 6.13
N PRO A 110 -19.17 4.13 4.94
CA PRO A 110 -20.37 4.92 4.69
C PRO A 110 -21.44 4.67 5.75
N GLY A 111 -22.10 5.73 6.22
CA GLY A 111 -23.20 5.66 7.19
C GLY A 111 -22.80 5.34 8.63
N ALA A 112 -21.50 5.25 8.95
CA ALA A 112 -21.04 5.01 10.32
C ALA A 112 -21.09 6.28 11.19
N LEU A 113 -21.34 6.08 12.49
CA LEU A 113 -21.32 7.13 13.51
C LEU A 113 -20.06 6.97 14.37
N TYR A 114 -19.09 7.87 14.22
CA TYR A 114 -17.84 7.82 14.99
C TYR A 114 -17.98 8.55 16.32
N GLN A 115 -17.63 7.88 17.40
CA GLN A 115 -17.62 8.48 18.73
C GLN A 115 -16.24 9.04 19.07
N VAL A 116 -16.16 10.34 19.38
CA VAL A 116 -14.90 10.98 19.80
C VAL A 116 -15.03 11.38 21.27
N TYR A 117 -14.02 11.07 22.06
CA TYR A 117 -13.90 11.54 23.44
C TYR A 117 -12.97 12.75 23.48
N THR A 118 -13.41 13.81 24.14
CA THR A 118 -12.64 15.04 24.32
C THR A 118 -12.56 15.37 25.81
N SER A 119 -11.57 16.18 26.19
CA SER A 119 -11.44 16.71 27.55
C SER A 119 -11.82 18.20 27.58
N PRO A 120 -12.60 18.66 28.56
CA PRO A 120 -12.81 20.10 28.78
C PRO A 120 -11.47 20.85 28.93
N GLY A 121 -11.36 22.01 28.29
CA GLY A 121 -10.13 22.82 28.32
C GLY A 121 -9.01 22.36 27.39
N GLU A 122 -9.15 21.20 26.75
CA GLU A 122 -8.21 20.68 25.75
C GLU A 122 -8.83 20.77 24.34
N ILE A 123 -7.97 20.92 23.33
CA ILE A 123 -8.38 20.89 21.93
C ILE A 123 -8.22 19.47 21.40
N THR A 124 -9.29 18.91 20.86
CA THR A 124 -9.22 17.65 20.10
C THR A 124 -9.28 17.97 18.61
N ASP A 125 -8.27 17.54 17.85
CA ASP A 125 -8.22 17.66 16.39
C ASP A 125 -8.73 16.37 15.72
N ILE A 126 -9.65 16.52 14.77
CA ILE A 126 -10.09 15.47 13.86
C ILE A 126 -9.47 15.76 12.49
N MET A 127 -8.42 15.03 12.18
CA MET A 127 -7.72 15.12 10.90
C MET A 127 -8.32 14.15 9.87
N LEU A 128 -8.85 14.70 8.78
CA LEU A 128 -9.34 13.93 7.64
C LEU A 128 -8.19 13.35 6.82
N GLN A 129 -8.49 12.40 5.92
CA GLN A 129 -7.48 11.86 5.02
C GLN A 129 -6.99 12.93 4.03
N LYS A 130 -5.79 12.71 3.46
CA LYS A 130 -5.25 13.61 2.43
C LYS A 130 -6.19 13.63 1.23
N GLY A 131 -6.56 14.84 0.79
CA GLY A 131 -7.45 15.05 -0.35
C GLY A 131 -8.95 14.90 -0.05
N GLU A 132 -9.33 14.51 1.17
CA GLU A 132 -10.73 14.49 1.60
C GLU A 132 -11.25 15.91 1.81
N LYS A 133 -12.54 16.13 1.54
CA LYS A 133 -13.18 17.45 1.60
C LYS A 133 -14.47 17.39 2.41
N LEU A 134 -14.76 18.46 3.14
CA LEU A 134 -16.08 18.67 3.71
C LEU A 134 -17.08 18.91 2.58
N VAL A 135 -18.29 18.40 2.79
CA VAL A 135 -19.40 18.63 1.86
C VAL A 135 -20.03 19.98 2.16
N GLY A 136 -20.02 20.87 1.17
CA GLY A 136 -20.52 22.25 1.30
C GLY A 136 -19.43 23.27 1.61
N SER A 137 -19.73 24.53 1.36
CA SER A 137 -18.83 25.67 1.56
C SER A 137 -19.15 26.46 2.84
N GLY A 138 -19.89 25.86 3.77
CA GLY A 138 -20.34 26.49 5.01
C GLY A 138 -19.66 25.90 6.24
N PRO A 139 -19.79 26.54 7.41
CA PRO A 139 -19.26 26.05 8.67
C PRO A 139 -19.74 24.63 8.99
N VAL A 140 -18.92 23.85 9.70
CA VAL A 140 -19.31 22.55 10.22
C VAL A 140 -20.50 22.72 11.17
N ALA A 141 -21.63 22.08 10.85
CA ALA A 141 -22.83 22.19 11.66
C ALA A 141 -22.74 21.33 12.94
N ALA A 142 -23.15 21.90 14.07
CA ALA A 142 -23.26 21.20 15.34
C ALA A 142 -24.63 21.40 16.00
N GLY A 143 -25.10 20.37 16.70
CA GLY A 143 -26.38 20.41 17.40
C GLY A 143 -26.34 21.13 18.76
N ASP A 144 -25.19 21.21 19.41
CA ASP A 144 -25.02 21.86 20.71
C ASP A 144 -23.83 22.83 20.67
N THR A 145 -24.10 24.05 20.23
CA THR A 145 -23.08 25.11 20.14
C THR A 145 -22.94 25.94 21.41
N VAL A 146 -23.70 25.63 22.46
CA VAL A 146 -23.59 26.31 23.77
C VAL A 146 -22.42 25.74 24.58
N ARG A 147 -22.18 24.42 24.45
CA ARG A 147 -21.10 23.72 25.16
C ARG A 147 -19.89 23.46 24.28
N TRP A 148 -20.05 23.55 22.97
CA TRP A 148 -19.02 23.23 21.99
C TRP A 148 -18.82 24.38 21.05
N ILE A 149 -17.55 24.71 20.83
CA ILE A 149 -17.13 25.52 19.70
C ILE A 149 -16.53 24.54 18.69
N ILE A 150 -16.82 24.74 17.40
CA ILE A 150 -16.25 23.95 16.32
C ILE A 150 -15.53 24.90 15.37
N GLY A 151 -14.27 24.61 15.12
CA GLY A 151 -13.48 25.25 14.08
C GLY A 151 -13.08 24.24 13.01
N ASP A 152 -12.79 24.73 11.82
CA ASP A 152 -12.14 23.96 10.77
C ASP A 152 -10.93 24.73 10.23
N THR A 153 -9.88 24.00 9.90
CA THR A 153 -8.67 24.55 9.30
C THR A 153 -8.09 23.57 8.28
N GLU A 154 -7.14 24.05 7.49
CA GLU A 154 -6.53 23.31 6.40
C GLU A 154 -5.02 23.31 6.56
N SER A 155 -4.38 22.17 6.28
CA SER A 155 -2.93 22.07 6.22
C SER A 155 -2.47 21.43 4.92
N GLY A 156 -1.23 21.70 4.51
CA GLY A 156 -0.67 21.20 3.25
C GLY A 156 -1.23 21.90 2.01
N ALA A 157 -0.84 21.42 0.82
CA ALA A 157 -1.24 22.01 -0.45
C ALA A 157 -1.40 20.95 -1.54
N GLY A 158 -2.24 21.23 -2.54
CA GLY A 158 -2.50 20.31 -3.65
C GLY A 158 -2.94 18.92 -3.16
N ALA A 159 -2.24 17.87 -3.58
CA ALA A 159 -2.54 16.48 -3.24
C ALA A 159 -2.25 16.10 -1.77
N THR A 160 -1.52 16.94 -1.02
CA THR A 160 -1.23 16.71 0.41
C THR A 160 -2.13 17.50 1.34
N LYS A 161 -3.08 18.27 0.78
CA LYS A 161 -4.04 19.05 1.56
C LYS A 161 -4.83 18.14 2.51
N ARG A 162 -4.98 18.59 3.76
CA ARG A 162 -5.76 17.94 4.82
C ARG A 162 -6.68 18.96 5.46
N ILE A 163 -7.84 18.46 5.87
CA ILE A 163 -8.79 19.23 6.66
C ILE A 163 -8.70 18.75 8.11
N HIS A 164 -8.79 19.71 9.01
CA HIS A 164 -8.77 19.54 10.44
C HIS A 164 -10.07 20.11 11.00
N ILE A 165 -10.74 19.38 11.89
CA ILE A 165 -11.89 19.87 12.65
C ILE A 165 -11.46 19.94 14.11
N GLU A 166 -11.48 21.13 14.67
CA GLU A 166 -11.04 21.40 16.03
C GLU A 166 -12.26 21.44 16.96
N LEU A 167 -12.21 20.65 18.03
CA LEU A 167 -13.27 20.52 19.02
C LEU A 167 -12.83 21.00 20.41
N PRO A 168 -12.78 22.32 20.67
CA PRO A 168 -12.68 22.86 22.02
C PRO A 168 -14.01 22.69 22.78
N ARG A 169 -13.95 22.02 23.94
CA ARG A 169 -15.05 22.00 24.88
C ARG A 169 -14.91 23.12 25.89
N VAL A 170 -15.89 24.02 25.94
CA VAL A 170 -15.86 25.20 26.80
C VAL A 170 -16.06 24.79 28.26
N LEU A 171 -15.09 25.14 29.11
CA LEU A 171 -15.26 25.17 30.55
C LEU A 171 -15.99 26.48 30.89
N TRP A 172 -17.30 26.43 31.14
CA TRP A 172 -17.96 27.54 31.81
C TRP A 172 -17.38 27.63 33.21
N ARG A 173 -16.43 28.53 33.43
CA ARG A 173 -16.12 29.00 34.77
C ARG A 173 -17.39 29.72 35.23
N GLN A 174 -18.15 29.09 36.11
CA GLN A 174 -19.13 29.79 36.94
C GLN A 174 -18.39 30.95 37.59
N LYS A 175 -18.54 32.15 37.05
CA LYS A 175 -18.50 33.34 37.90
C LYS A 175 -19.89 33.36 38.51
N ASP A 176 -20.03 32.66 39.63
CA ASP A 176 -21.13 32.95 40.54
C ASP A 176 -20.98 34.40 41.02
N PRO A 177 -22.10 35.13 41.23
CA PRO A 177 -22.12 36.55 41.56
C PRO A 177 -21.40 36.91 42.86
#